data_AF-A0A965J3Y9-F1
#
_entry.id   AF-A0A965J3Y9-F1
#
_cell.length_a   1.000
_cell.length_b   1.000
_cell.length_c   1.000
_cell.angle_alpha   90.00
_cell.angle_beta   90.00
_cell.angle_gamma   90.00
#
_symmetry.space_group_name_H-M   'P 1'
#
loop_
_entity.id
_entity.type
_entity.pdbx_description
1 polymer ?
#
loop_
_entity_poly.entity_id
_entity_poly.type
_entity_poly.pdbx_seq_one_letter_code
_entity_poly.pdbx_strand_id
1 'polypeptide(L)'
;YKKIHEASNSKLTDVLLKATLSSFLNEDSLYKFEFKNYLPFLGTDYKDWNSFESYSSDKLNEFHFALMNYSSLPTLLHYEDRNSMAHSIESRVPFLDHRLVELLFQFPFELKISDGWTKYALRKSMEDVLPKEIQWRTDKKGFVTPGEILWLRGSLSHLLDIDYNQLTFLDKSKTVKIIDEFKKGNNKYATLVWRIATLAHWLKNQQ
;
A
#
# COMPACT_ATOMS: atom_id res chain seq x y z
N TYR A 1 7.88 19.27 7.31
CA TYR A 1 8.98 20.04 7.92
C TYR A 1 9.20 19.76 9.42
N LYS A 2 8.17 19.72 10.29
CA LYS A 2 8.36 19.39 11.73
C LYS A 2 9.01 18.02 12.03
N LYS A 3 8.80 17.00 11.19
CA LYS A 3 9.39 15.65 11.37
C LYS A 3 10.86 15.49 10.95
N ILE A 4 11.44 16.46 10.21
CA ILE A 4 12.86 16.39 9.81
C ILE A 4 13.75 16.83 10.97
N HIS A 5 13.29 17.78 11.79
CA HIS A 5 14.00 18.23 12.99
C HIS A 5 14.08 17.17 14.11
N GLU A 6 13.22 16.15 14.07
CA GLU A 6 13.21 15.01 15.01
C GLU A 6 13.69 13.70 14.34
N ALA A 7 14.23 13.77 13.12
CA ALA A 7 14.66 12.58 12.38
C ALA A 7 16.01 12.07 12.92
N SER A 8 16.12 10.75 13.14
CA SER A 8 17.40 10.10 13.44
C SER A 8 18.41 10.35 12.31
N ASN A 9 19.70 10.41 12.64
CA ASN A 9 20.78 10.63 11.65
C ASN A 9 20.67 9.71 10.43
N SER A 10 20.27 8.45 10.61
CA SER A 10 20.04 7.48 9.53
C SER A 10 18.93 7.90 8.55
N LYS A 11 17.86 8.49 9.06
CA LYS A 11 16.71 8.91 8.26
C LYS A 11 17.03 10.18 7.48
N LEU A 12 17.89 11.03 8.05
CA LEU A 12 18.37 12.25 7.41
C LEU A 12 19.34 11.93 6.27
N THR A 13 20.24 10.96 6.46
CA THR A 13 21.10 10.45 5.38
C THR A 13 20.30 9.81 4.25
N ASP A 14 19.26 9.02 4.56
CA ASP A 14 18.39 8.42 3.54
C ASP A 14 17.66 9.48 2.72
N VAL A 15 17.15 10.52 3.37
CA VAL A 15 16.46 11.63 2.68
C VAL A 15 17.44 12.38 1.76
N LEU A 16 18.64 12.69 2.24
CA LEU A 16 19.66 13.35 1.43
C LEU A 16 20.08 12.48 0.24
N LEU A 17 20.28 11.19 0.44
CA LEU A 17 20.67 10.26 -0.62
C LEU A 17 19.56 10.09 -1.65
N LYS A 18 18.29 10.03 -1.23
CA LYS A 18 17.15 10.03 -2.16
C LYS A 18 17.05 11.35 -2.93
N ALA A 19 17.27 12.49 -2.28
CA ALA A 19 17.24 13.79 -2.92
C ALA A 19 18.35 13.94 -3.97
N THR A 20 19.57 13.51 -3.65
CA THR A 20 20.69 13.53 -4.61
C THR A 20 20.41 12.59 -5.77
N LEU A 21 20.01 11.35 -5.53
CA LEU A 21 19.64 10.40 -6.59
C LEU A 21 18.53 10.95 -7.48
N SER A 22 17.49 11.56 -6.89
CA SER A 22 16.38 12.17 -7.65
C SER A 22 16.78 13.37 -8.50
N SER A 23 17.90 14.02 -8.17
CA SER A 23 18.42 15.17 -8.93
C SER A 23 19.21 14.72 -10.17
N PHE A 24 19.75 13.49 -10.16
CA PHE A 24 20.60 12.97 -11.24
C PHE A 24 19.94 11.90 -12.10
N LEU A 25 18.99 11.15 -11.54
CA LEU A 25 18.31 10.05 -12.22
C LEU A 25 16.92 10.47 -12.67
N ASN A 26 16.50 9.98 -13.84
CA ASN A 26 15.11 10.10 -14.25
C ASN A 26 14.20 9.25 -13.35
N GLU A 27 12.93 9.65 -13.27
CA GLU A 27 11.94 9.03 -12.40
C GLU A 27 11.75 7.52 -12.67
N ASP A 28 11.78 7.13 -13.95
CA ASP A 28 11.70 5.73 -14.35
C ASP A 28 12.87 4.88 -13.82
N SER A 29 14.10 5.40 -13.88
CA SER A 29 15.27 4.69 -13.32
C SER A 29 15.20 4.60 -11.80
N LEU A 30 14.65 5.62 -11.11
CA LEU A 30 14.44 5.57 -9.67
C LEU A 30 13.43 4.49 -9.28
N TYR A 31 12.29 4.42 -9.96
CA TYR A 31 11.29 3.37 -9.70
C TYR A 31 11.84 1.98 -10.01
N LYS A 32 12.58 1.82 -11.12
CA LYS A 32 13.29 0.58 -11.45
C LYS A 32 14.27 0.17 -10.36
N PHE A 33 15.03 1.13 -9.82
CA PHE A 33 15.97 0.89 -8.74
C PHE A 33 15.26 0.51 -7.43
N GLU A 34 14.20 1.23 -7.05
CA GLU A 34 13.42 0.94 -5.85
C GLU A 34 12.72 -0.42 -5.95
N PHE A 35 12.13 -0.74 -7.11
CA PHE A 35 11.49 -2.03 -7.36
C PHE A 35 12.47 -3.21 -7.19
N LYS A 36 13.68 -3.11 -7.76
CA LYS A 36 14.74 -4.12 -7.60
C LYS A 36 15.12 -4.31 -6.13
N ASN A 37 15.14 -3.24 -5.34
CA ASN A 37 15.47 -3.32 -3.92
C ASN A 37 14.32 -3.87 -3.06
N TYR A 38 13.07 -3.53 -3.39
CA TYR A 38 11.90 -3.91 -2.62
C TYR A 38 11.46 -5.36 -2.90
N LEU A 39 11.62 -5.81 -4.14
CA LEU A 39 11.20 -7.13 -4.62
C LEU A 39 12.34 -7.82 -5.39
N PRO A 40 13.49 -8.11 -4.74
CA PRO A 40 14.69 -8.62 -5.41
C PRO A 40 14.52 -10.02 -6.03
N PHE A 41 13.43 -10.71 -5.71
CA PHE A 41 13.12 -12.06 -6.18
C PHE A 41 12.17 -12.08 -7.39
N LEU A 42 11.61 -10.94 -7.79
CA LEU A 42 10.84 -10.80 -9.02
C LEU A 42 11.82 -10.41 -10.14
N GLY A 43 11.81 -11.17 -11.25
CA GLY A 43 12.69 -10.91 -12.39
C GLY A 43 12.49 -9.52 -12.98
N THR A 44 13.51 -9.00 -13.67
CA THR A 44 13.47 -7.68 -14.32
C THR A 44 12.72 -7.68 -15.66
N ASP A 45 12.32 -8.85 -16.15
CA ASP A 45 11.51 -9.03 -17.35
C ASP A 45 10.03 -8.76 -17.04
N TYR A 46 9.71 -7.53 -16.64
CA TYR A 46 8.33 -7.08 -16.64
C TYR A 46 8.04 -6.39 -17.97
N LYS A 47 6.87 -6.71 -18.54
CA LYS A 47 6.31 -5.92 -19.64
C LYS A 47 6.04 -4.51 -19.09
N ASP A 48 6.44 -3.47 -19.81
CA ASP A 48 5.96 -2.12 -19.49
C ASP A 48 4.44 -2.09 -19.73
N TRP A 49 3.66 -2.35 -18.68
CA TRP A 49 2.21 -2.18 -18.68
C TRP A 49 1.80 -0.69 -18.62
N ASN A 50 2.79 0.21 -18.63
CA ASN A 50 2.67 1.64 -18.42
C ASN A 50 2.06 2.43 -19.60
N SER A 51 1.44 1.77 -20.59
CA SER A 51 0.65 2.46 -21.61
C SER A 51 -0.74 2.82 -21.08
N PHE A 52 -0.79 3.53 -19.95
CA PHE A 52 -2.04 4.14 -19.51
C PHE A 52 -2.26 5.42 -20.32
N GLU A 53 -3.51 5.67 -20.70
CA GLU A 53 -3.87 6.95 -21.29
C GLU A 53 -3.56 8.08 -20.29
N SER A 54 -2.82 9.09 -20.76
CA SER A 54 -2.48 10.23 -19.92
C SER A 54 -3.73 11.08 -19.69
N TYR A 55 -4.11 11.22 -18.42
CA TYR A 55 -5.29 11.98 -18.04
C TYR A 55 -5.03 13.50 -17.98
N SER A 56 -3.81 13.91 -17.61
CA SER A 56 -3.46 15.30 -17.30
C SER A 56 -1.95 15.51 -17.40
N SER A 57 -1.52 16.72 -17.75
CA SER A 57 -0.10 17.10 -17.72
C SER A 57 0.46 17.27 -16.30
N ASP A 58 -0.41 17.48 -15.30
CA ASP A 58 -0.03 17.43 -13.88
C ASP A 58 0.15 15.97 -13.44
N LYS A 59 1.41 15.63 -13.14
CA LYS A 59 1.83 14.30 -12.64
C LYS A 59 1.10 13.88 -11.37
N LEU A 60 0.76 14.80 -10.47
CA LEU A 60 0.04 14.44 -9.25
C LEU A 60 -1.38 14.00 -9.57
N ASN A 61 -2.05 14.70 -10.48
CA ASN A 61 -3.36 14.31 -10.96
C ASN A 61 -3.31 13.00 -11.74
N GLU A 62 -2.29 12.80 -12.55
CA GLU A 62 -2.09 11.53 -13.27
C GLU A 62 -1.90 10.36 -12.29
N PHE A 63 -1.10 10.55 -11.24
CA PHE A 63 -0.96 9.57 -10.16
C PHE A 63 -2.27 9.31 -9.42
N HIS A 64 -3.01 10.35 -9.04
CA HIS A 64 -4.33 10.19 -8.40
C HIS A 64 -5.33 9.47 -9.30
N PHE A 65 -5.33 9.77 -10.60
CA PHE A 65 -6.18 9.10 -11.59
C PHE A 65 -5.86 7.60 -11.65
N ALA A 66 -4.58 7.24 -11.67
CA ALA A 66 -4.17 5.83 -11.66
C ALA A 66 -4.54 5.10 -10.35
N LEU A 67 -4.42 5.77 -9.20
CA LEU A 67 -4.88 5.23 -7.92
C LEU A 67 -6.39 5.01 -7.87
N MET A 68 -7.15 5.91 -8.48
CA MET A 68 -8.61 5.90 -8.51
C MET A 68 -9.16 4.83 -9.47
N ASN A 69 -8.55 4.65 -10.63
CA ASN A 69 -9.11 3.81 -11.69
C ASN A 69 -8.49 2.41 -11.77
N TYR A 70 -7.21 2.24 -11.41
CA TYR A 70 -6.49 1.01 -11.76
C TYR A 70 -5.94 0.21 -10.58
N SER A 71 -5.67 0.83 -9.43
CA SER A 71 -4.95 0.17 -8.35
C SER A 71 -5.70 0.17 -7.02
N SER A 72 -5.52 1.22 -6.23
CA SER A 72 -5.94 1.22 -4.83
C SER A 72 -7.44 1.26 -4.67
N LEU A 73 -8.11 2.22 -5.31
CA LEU A 73 -9.52 2.48 -5.01
C LEU A 73 -10.46 1.35 -5.46
N PRO A 74 -10.34 0.76 -6.66
CA PRO A 74 -11.22 -0.33 -7.07
C PRO A 74 -11.13 -1.53 -6.12
N THR A 75 -9.92 -1.84 -5.66
CA THR A 75 -9.67 -2.91 -4.69
C THR A 75 -10.32 -2.63 -3.34
N LEU A 76 -10.20 -1.39 -2.84
CA LEU A 76 -10.80 -0.99 -1.56
C LEU A 76 -12.33 -1.00 -1.62
N LEU A 77 -12.92 -0.50 -2.71
CA LEU A 77 -14.38 -0.49 -2.90
C LEU A 77 -14.94 -1.91 -2.99
N HIS A 78 -14.25 -2.81 -3.69
CA HIS A 78 -14.65 -4.22 -3.74
C HIS A 78 -14.69 -4.84 -2.34
N TYR A 79 -13.65 -4.65 -1.54
CA TYR A 79 -13.61 -5.22 -0.18
C TYR A 79 -14.63 -4.59 0.74
N GLU A 80 -14.83 -3.28 0.65
CA GLU A 80 -15.80 -2.56 1.44
C GLU A 80 -17.21 -3.12 1.16
N ASP A 81 -17.67 -3.08 -0.09
CA ASP A 81 -19.01 -3.52 -0.50
C ASP A 81 -19.27 -4.98 -0.12
N ARG A 82 -18.32 -5.88 -0.40
CA ARG A 82 -18.45 -7.30 -0.05
C ARG A 82 -18.59 -7.51 1.46
N ASN A 83 -17.82 -6.79 2.27
CA ASN A 83 -17.85 -6.96 3.72
C ASN A 83 -19.09 -6.34 4.35
N SER A 84 -19.53 -5.16 3.88
CA SER A 84 -20.70 -4.48 4.41
C SER A 84 -22.00 -5.22 4.04
N MET A 85 -22.13 -5.66 2.78
CA MET A 85 -23.31 -6.40 2.31
C MET A 85 -23.45 -7.80 2.93
N ALA A 86 -22.33 -8.45 3.29
CA ALA A 86 -22.36 -9.72 4.04
C ALA A 86 -23.07 -9.58 5.40
N HIS A 87 -23.18 -8.37 5.93
CA HIS A 87 -23.89 -8.04 7.16
C HIS A 87 -25.13 -7.17 6.94
N SER A 88 -25.62 -7.06 5.70
CA SER A 88 -26.77 -6.22 5.31
C SER A 88 -26.61 -4.75 5.74
N ILE A 89 -25.38 -4.23 5.73
CA ILE A 89 -25.06 -2.83 6.03
C ILE A 89 -24.75 -2.13 4.72
N GLU A 90 -25.39 -0.98 4.48
CA GLU A 90 -25.01 -0.09 3.38
C GLU A 90 -23.94 0.90 3.86
N SER A 91 -22.71 0.74 3.38
CA SER A 91 -21.65 1.71 3.59
C SER A 91 -21.72 2.82 2.55
N ARG A 92 -21.41 4.04 2.97
CA ARG A 92 -21.30 5.21 2.08
C ARG A 92 -19.87 5.74 2.11
N VAL A 93 -19.44 6.24 0.96
CA VAL A 93 -18.09 6.79 0.74
C VAL A 93 -18.16 8.27 0.33
N PRO A 94 -18.48 9.21 1.25
CA PRO A 94 -18.77 10.60 0.92
C PRO A 94 -17.67 11.33 0.15
N PHE A 95 -16.40 10.93 0.36
CA PHE A 95 -15.25 11.51 -0.35
C PHE A 95 -15.17 11.12 -1.83
N LEU A 96 -15.97 10.16 -2.28
CA LEU A 96 -16.08 9.74 -3.68
C LEU A 96 -17.33 10.28 -4.38
N ASP A 97 -18.00 11.29 -3.81
CA ASP A 97 -19.01 12.04 -4.55
C ASP A 97 -18.36 12.65 -5.80
N HIS A 98 -18.93 12.39 -6.99
CA HIS A 98 -18.34 12.80 -8.26
C HIS A 98 -18.07 14.31 -8.31
N ARG A 99 -18.93 15.14 -7.71
CA ARG A 99 -18.76 16.61 -7.68
C ARG A 99 -17.53 17.00 -6.90
N LEU A 100 -17.28 16.32 -5.78
CA LEU A 100 -16.09 16.55 -4.97
C LEU A 100 -14.84 16.06 -5.70
N VAL A 101 -14.89 14.88 -6.31
CA VAL A 101 -13.76 14.32 -7.06
C VAL A 101 -13.38 15.23 -8.22
N GLU A 102 -14.34 15.62 -9.07
CA GLU A 102 -14.13 16.54 -10.19
C GLU A 102 -13.52 17.88 -9.73
N LEU A 103 -14.04 18.45 -8.65
CA LEU A 103 -13.49 19.67 -8.05
C LEU A 103 -12.04 19.48 -7.60
N LEU A 104 -11.72 18.36 -6.94
CA LEU A 104 -10.37 18.08 -6.46
C LEU A 104 -9.37 17.87 -7.61
N PHE A 105 -9.79 17.33 -8.76
CA PHE A 105 -8.93 17.25 -9.93
C PHE A 105 -8.60 18.64 -10.51
N GLN A 106 -9.51 19.60 -10.39
CA GLN A 106 -9.30 21.00 -10.78
C GLN A 106 -8.46 21.80 -9.77
N PHE A 107 -8.24 21.29 -8.55
CA PHE A 107 -7.46 22.02 -7.55
C PHE A 107 -5.99 22.18 -7.97
N PRO A 108 -5.41 23.38 -7.78
CA PRO A 108 -3.97 23.57 -7.90
C PRO A 108 -3.21 22.69 -6.90
N PHE A 109 -1.98 22.36 -7.26
CA PHE A 109 -1.12 21.44 -6.53
C PHE A 109 -0.98 21.81 -5.04
N GLU A 110 -0.83 23.10 -4.75
CA GLU A 110 -0.59 23.67 -3.42
C GLU A 110 -1.77 23.42 -2.48
N LEU A 111 -2.99 23.32 -3.00
CA LEU A 111 -4.17 22.98 -2.18
C LEU A 111 -4.19 21.50 -1.77
N LYS A 112 -3.51 20.63 -2.51
CA LYS A 112 -3.37 19.20 -2.19
C LYS A 112 -2.20 18.98 -1.23
N ILE A 113 -1.07 19.62 -1.53
CA ILE A 113 0.18 19.51 -0.78
C ILE A 113 0.80 20.90 -0.61
N SER A 114 0.91 21.38 0.63
CA SER A 114 1.58 22.66 0.94
C SER A 114 2.30 22.58 2.27
N ASP A 115 3.43 23.28 2.40
CA ASP A 115 4.26 23.35 3.62
C ASP A 115 4.64 21.98 4.20
N GLY A 116 4.78 20.98 3.33
CA GLY A 116 5.06 19.59 3.71
C GLY A 116 3.87 18.85 4.35
N TRP A 117 2.66 19.37 4.20
CA TRP A 117 1.41 18.76 4.62
C TRP A 117 0.62 18.25 3.42
N THR A 118 0.20 16.98 3.49
CA THR A 118 -0.77 16.41 2.55
C THR A 118 -2.19 16.70 2.99
N LYS A 119 -3.11 16.69 2.02
CA LYS A 119 -4.54 16.97 2.23
C LYS A 119 -4.75 18.37 2.79
N TYR A 120 -3.97 19.35 2.30
CA TYR A 120 -3.87 20.67 2.91
C TYR A 120 -5.22 21.41 2.94
N ALA A 121 -5.93 21.46 1.82
CA ALA A 121 -7.26 22.05 1.73
C ALA A 121 -8.27 21.38 2.69
N LEU A 122 -8.28 20.04 2.77
CA LEU A 122 -9.14 19.31 3.70
C LEU A 122 -8.79 19.62 5.17
N ARG A 123 -7.51 19.74 5.50
CA ARG A 123 -7.12 20.11 6.86
C ARG A 123 -7.62 21.51 7.18
N LYS A 124 -7.38 22.47 6.29
CA LYS A 124 -7.81 23.86 6.47
C LYS A 124 -9.32 24.03 6.58
N SER A 125 -10.11 23.28 5.78
CA SER A 125 -11.56 23.34 5.86
C SER A 125 -12.14 22.81 7.19
N MET A 126 -11.35 22.11 8.00
CA MET A 126 -11.75 21.56 9.30
C MET A 126 -11.27 22.42 10.49
N GLU A 127 -10.74 23.62 10.26
CA GLU A 127 -10.14 24.50 11.28
C GLU A 127 -11.06 24.79 12.47
N ASP A 128 -12.36 24.96 12.23
CA ASP A 128 -13.37 25.24 13.25
C ASP A 128 -14.25 24.02 13.57
N VAL A 129 -13.93 22.86 13.01
CA VAL A 129 -14.69 21.61 13.17
C VAL A 129 -13.95 20.60 14.06
N LEU A 130 -12.62 20.52 13.91
CA LEU A 130 -11.78 19.55 14.61
C LEU A 130 -10.77 20.24 15.54
N PRO A 131 -10.48 19.66 16.72
CA PRO A 131 -9.36 20.12 17.55
C PRO A 131 -8.05 20.13 16.76
N LYS A 132 -7.19 21.14 17.00
CA LYS A 132 -5.91 21.34 16.29
C LYS A 132 -5.01 20.10 16.31
N GLU A 133 -5.03 19.35 17.41
CA GLU A 133 -4.26 18.12 17.60
C GLU A 133 -4.68 17.01 16.62
N ILE A 134 -5.98 16.92 16.29
CA ILE A 134 -6.50 15.97 15.30
C ILE A 134 -6.30 16.52 13.88
N GLN A 135 -6.63 17.80 13.67
CA GLN A 135 -6.54 18.48 12.37
C GLN A 135 -5.13 18.38 11.76
N TRP A 136 -4.09 18.59 12.57
CA TRP A 136 -2.68 18.60 12.14
C TRP A 136 -1.91 17.36 12.57
N ARG A 137 -2.62 16.27 12.87
CA ARG A 137 -1.98 15.01 13.22
C ARG A 137 -1.11 14.48 12.08
N THR A 138 0.11 14.04 12.42
CA THR A 138 1.12 13.53 11.47
C THR A 138 1.33 12.02 11.54
N ASP A 139 0.88 11.34 12.59
CA ASP A 139 0.86 9.88 12.65
C ASP A 139 -0.35 9.36 11.86
N LYS A 140 -0.05 8.83 10.67
CA LYS A 140 -0.99 8.06 9.87
C LYS A 140 -0.97 6.63 10.39
N LYS A 141 -2.04 6.20 11.06
CA LYS A 141 -2.26 4.79 11.36
C LYS A 141 -3.07 4.18 10.23
N GLY A 142 -2.49 3.20 9.53
CA GLY A 142 -3.26 2.37 8.60
C GLY A 142 -4.20 1.44 9.36
N PHE A 143 -5.17 0.87 8.66
CA PHE A 143 -5.99 -0.23 9.16
C PHE A 143 -5.21 -1.54 9.01
N VAL A 144 -4.10 -1.66 9.76
CA VAL A 144 -3.31 -2.89 9.76
C VAL A 144 -4.07 -3.97 10.51
N THR A 145 -4.38 -5.08 9.85
CA THR A 145 -4.92 -6.25 10.52
C THR A 145 -3.77 -7.00 11.20
N PRO A 146 -3.98 -7.63 12.36
CA PRO A 146 -2.95 -8.44 12.99
C PRO A 146 -2.76 -9.81 12.29
N GLY A 147 -3.35 -9.98 11.10
CA GLY A 147 -3.57 -11.28 10.48
C GLY A 147 -2.32 -12.08 10.15
N GLU A 148 -1.33 -11.41 9.56
CA GLU A 148 -0.09 -12.05 9.07
C GLU A 148 0.71 -12.76 10.17
N ILE A 149 0.55 -12.36 11.44
CA ILE A 149 1.31 -12.91 12.56
C ILE A 149 0.37 -13.53 13.59
N LEU A 150 -0.57 -12.75 14.12
CA LEU A 150 -1.42 -13.17 15.22
C LEU A 150 -2.43 -14.23 14.79
N TRP A 151 -3.07 -14.06 13.63
CA TRP A 151 -4.09 -15.00 13.19
C TRP A 151 -3.46 -16.28 12.62
N LEU A 152 -2.40 -16.19 11.81
CA LEU A 152 -1.72 -17.39 11.31
C LEU A 152 -1.08 -18.25 12.39
N ARG A 153 -0.75 -17.69 13.56
CA ARG A 153 -0.30 -18.50 14.71
C ARG A 153 -1.42 -18.82 15.71
N GLY A 154 -2.62 -18.30 15.47
CA GLY A 154 -3.79 -18.46 16.33
C GLY A 154 -4.93 -19.11 15.57
N SER A 155 -6.05 -18.39 15.44
CA SER A 155 -7.30 -18.91 14.87
C SER A 155 -7.19 -19.42 13.42
N LEU A 156 -6.21 -18.96 12.65
CA LEU A 156 -5.98 -19.35 11.26
C LEU A 156 -4.75 -20.26 11.10
N SER A 157 -4.27 -20.91 12.15
CA SER A 157 -3.11 -21.82 12.08
C SER A 157 -3.29 -22.97 11.10
N HIS A 158 -4.54 -23.42 10.89
CA HIS A 158 -4.90 -24.44 9.91
C HIS A 158 -4.54 -24.06 8.46
N LEU A 159 -4.38 -22.76 8.14
CA LEU A 159 -3.92 -22.33 6.82
C LEU A 159 -2.43 -22.65 6.57
N LEU A 160 -1.67 -23.00 7.61
CA LEU A 160 -0.26 -23.39 7.50
C LEU A 160 -0.07 -24.88 7.18
N ASP A 161 -1.16 -25.63 7.03
CA ASP A 161 -1.16 -27.03 6.59
C ASP A 161 -1.19 -27.09 5.05
N ILE A 162 -0.09 -26.62 4.47
CA ILE A 162 0.06 -26.38 3.03
C ILE A 162 0.41 -27.69 2.29
N ASP A 163 -0.38 -28.02 1.26
CA ASP A 163 0.01 -29.02 0.26
C ASP A 163 0.98 -28.39 -0.76
N TYR A 164 2.28 -28.57 -0.50
CA TYR A 164 3.34 -28.04 -1.36
C TYR A 164 3.34 -28.61 -2.77
N ASN A 165 2.67 -29.74 -3.03
CA ASN A 165 2.64 -30.32 -4.37
C ASN A 165 1.82 -29.46 -5.35
N GLN A 166 0.90 -28.63 -4.84
CA GLN A 166 0.15 -27.66 -5.64
C GLN A 166 0.96 -26.40 -5.96
N LEU A 167 2.10 -26.19 -5.31
CA LEU A 167 2.93 -25.00 -5.41
C LEU A 167 4.21 -25.28 -6.22
N THR A 168 4.07 -25.90 -7.40
CA THR A 168 5.19 -26.34 -8.25
C THR A 168 6.08 -25.19 -8.76
N PHE A 169 5.55 -23.97 -8.78
CA PHE A 169 6.26 -22.75 -9.17
C PHE A 169 7.14 -22.17 -8.03
N LEU A 170 7.06 -22.71 -6.81
CA LEU A 170 7.89 -22.30 -5.68
C LEU A 170 8.97 -23.35 -5.39
N ASP A 171 10.14 -22.88 -4.93
CA ASP A 171 11.18 -23.76 -4.40
C ASP A 171 10.68 -24.38 -3.08
N LYS A 172 10.30 -25.67 -3.14
CA LYS A 172 9.73 -26.41 -2.01
C LYS A 172 10.63 -26.37 -0.77
N SER A 173 11.94 -26.54 -0.93
CA SER A 173 12.88 -26.58 0.20
C SER A 173 12.95 -25.23 0.93
N LYS A 174 13.06 -24.14 0.16
CA LYS A 174 13.07 -22.78 0.72
C LYS A 174 11.73 -22.42 1.37
N THR A 175 10.63 -22.80 0.73
CA THR A 175 9.27 -22.49 1.21
C THR A 175 9.00 -23.17 2.56
N VAL A 176 9.31 -24.47 2.67
CA VAL A 176 9.18 -25.22 3.93
C VAL A 176 10.01 -24.57 5.03
N LYS A 177 11.29 -24.23 4.74
CA LYS A 177 12.16 -23.58 5.72
C LYS A 177 11.59 -22.26 6.24
N ILE A 178 11.07 -21.40 5.34
CA ILE A 178 10.49 -20.11 5.70
C ILE A 178 9.26 -20.30 6.60
N ILE A 179 8.38 -21.25 6.27
CA ILE A 179 7.17 -21.51 7.05
C ILE A 179 7.51 -22.10 8.42
N ASP A 180 8.48 -23.02 8.51
CA ASP A 180 8.91 -23.60 9.78
C ASP A 180 9.57 -22.57 10.69
N GLU A 181 10.41 -21.69 10.14
CA GLU A 181 10.96 -20.55 10.89
C GLU A 181 9.85 -19.63 11.38
N PHE A 182 8.84 -19.36 10.56
CA PHE A 182 7.68 -18.60 10.96
C PHE A 182 6.89 -19.28 12.08
N LYS A 183 6.65 -20.59 12.02
CA LYS A 183 6.00 -21.35 13.10
C LYS A 183 6.78 -21.24 14.42
N LYS A 184 8.11 -21.14 14.36
CA LYS A 184 9.00 -20.96 15.52
C LYS A 184 9.07 -19.52 16.06
N GLY A 185 8.36 -18.56 15.46
CA GLY A 185 8.31 -17.17 15.92
C GLY A 185 9.09 -16.16 15.07
N ASN A 186 9.79 -16.60 14.01
CA ASN A 186 10.49 -15.68 13.13
C ASN A 186 9.51 -14.91 12.23
N ASN A 187 9.40 -13.59 12.42
CA ASN A 187 8.47 -12.74 11.67
C ASN A 187 9.07 -12.14 10.39
N LYS A 188 10.33 -12.43 10.05
CA LYS A 188 11.04 -11.79 8.93
C LYS A 188 10.29 -11.88 7.60
N TYR A 189 9.58 -12.98 7.36
CA TYR A 189 8.85 -13.24 6.12
C TYR A 189 7.33 -13.44 6.35
N ALA A 190 6.76 -12.89 7.43
CA ALA A 190 5.34 -13.11 7.79
C ALA A 190 4.35 -12.81 6.65
N THR A 191 4.53 -11.68 5.96
CA THR A 191 3.69 -11.30 4.80
C THR A 191 3.77 -12.32 3.66
N LEU A 192 4.95 -12.88 3.39
CA LEU A 192 5.13 -13.92 2.37
C LEU A 192 4.45 -15.21 2.79
N VAL A 193 4.59 -15.60 4.06
CA VAL A 193 3.89 -16.79 4.61
C VAL A 193 2.38 -16.64 4.50
N TRP A 194 1.82 -15.47 4.81
CA TRP A 194 0.40 -15.19 4.60
C TRP A 194 -0.05 -15.39 3.16
N ARG A 195 0.72 -14.85 2.19
CA ARG A 195 0.42 -15.00 0.77
C ARG A 195 0.44 -16.46 0.33
N ILE A 196 1.45 -17.22 0.75
CA ILE A 196 1.57 -18.65 0.42
C ILE A 196 0.41 -19.44 1.05
N ALA A 197 0.12 -19.23 2.33
CA ALA A 197 -0.95 -19.92 3.05
C ALA A 197 -2.33 -19.65 2.42
N THR A 198 -2.61 -18.37 2.10
CA THR A 198 -3.87 -17.98 1.46
C THR A 198 -4.00 -18.57 0.06
N LEU A 199 -2.91 -18.55 -0.73
CA LEU A 199 -2.88 -19.12 -2.07
C LEU A 199 -3.08 -20.64 -2.05
N ALA A 200 -2.39 -21.35 -1.17
CA ALA A 200 -2.54 -22.79 -1.01
C ALA A 200 -3.97 -23.18 -0.59
N HIS A 201 -4.56 -22.42 0.35
CA HIS A 201 -5.95 -22.64 0.76
C HIS A 201 -6.94 -22.38 -0.38
N TRP A 202 -6.70 -21.32 -1.18
CA TRP A 202 -7.53 -21.04 -2.36
C TRP A 202 -7.42 -22.16 -3.40
N LEU A 203 -6.22 -22.62 -3.74
CA LEU A 203 -6.01 -23.72 -4.69
C LEU A 203 -6.71 -25.01 -4.26
N LYS A 204 -6.67 -25.32 -2.95
CA LYS A 204 -7.37 -26.47 -2.38
C LYS A 204 -8.89 -26.42 -2.56
N ASN A 205 -9.49 -25.23 -2.52
CA ASN A 205 -10.94 -25.04 -2.63
C ASN A 205 -11.42 -24.78 -4.07
N GLN A 206 -10.52 -24.71 -5.06
CA GLN A 206 -10.86 -24.60 -6.49
C GLN A 206 -10.98 -25.97 -7.19
N GLN A 207 -10.72 -27.06 -6.47
CA GLN A 207 -10.91 -28.45 -6.91
C GLN A 207 -12.22 -29.00 -6.36
#